data_AF-C5FID2-F1
#
_entry.id   AF-C5FID2-F1
#
_cell.length_a   1.000
_cell.length_b   1.000
_cell.length_c   1.000
_cell.angle_alpha   90.00
_cell.angle_beta   90.00
_cell.angle_gamma   90.00
#
_symmetry.space_group_name_H-M   'P 1'
#
loop_
_entity.id
_entity.type
_entity.pdbx_description
1 polymer ?
#
loop_
_entity_poly.entity_id
_entity_poly.type
_entity_poly.pdbx_seq_one_letter_code
_entity_poly.pdbx_strand_id
1 'polypeptide(L)'
;MIDIADLIPERGGDPKKVKESQRRRFASEELVDEVVALYEDARRTRYEATQVGSKINAVQKEIGMKKRNKEDASDLLQQKATLEEEKKAIEDRAVQCEQLRDRRLKTIGNYVDDSVPIDNNEDNNVVVRTWAPPDTKVEKRDCLSHHEVLYRLDGYDPERGVKIVGHRGYCLTGYGLFLNLALVNYGLEFLFNKGYKPNQPPHFMLRNYMAKTAQLEQFDEELYKVTESEDPSTDKYLIATSEQPLSALHDGEWILEKELPINTCYRKEAGAHGKDAWGIFRVHQFEKIEQFLITKPEESWKAFDEMIDTSEEFYKSLKIPYQVIAIVSGALNNAASKKLDLEAWFPFQGEYKELVSCSNCTDYQTRELDIRFGSKKLTDVKKNYCHALNATLCATERALCCILENYQQEDGIVVPEALRKYIPGNPEFLPYVRELPKDTTSQKVKAKGGKGDAAKADLAKGVENMKV
;
A
#
# COMPACT_ATOMS: atom_id res chain seq x y z
N MET A 1 11.26 7.93 -2.10
CA MET A 1 11.59 9.09 -1.27
C MET A 1 11.52 10.38 -2.08
N ILE A 2 11.41 11.53 -1.42
CA ILE A 2 11.47 12.86 -2.07
C ILE A 2 12.88 13.15 -2.62
N ASP A 3 13.01 14.08 -3.57
CA ASP A 3 14.33 14.53 -4.07
C ASP A 3 15.05 15.33 -2.98
N ILE A 4 16.27 14.93 -2.62
CA ILE A 4 17.10 15.73 -1.71
C ILE A 4 17.34 17.14 -2.27
N ALA A 5 17.38 17.32 -3.59
CA ALA A 5 17.55 18.63 -4.19
C ALA A 5 16.37 19.58 -3.90
N ASP A 6 15.17 19.06 -3.61
CA ASP A 6 14.02 19.89 -3.28
C ASP A 6 14.13 20.51 -1.89
N LEU A 7 14.99 19.96 -1.03
CA LEU A 7 15.28 20.46 0.31
C LEU A 7 16.37 21.54 0.33
N ILE A 8 17.12 21.71 -0.78
CA ILE A 8 18.35 22.52 -0.82
C ILE A 8 18.15 23.75 -1.72
N PRO A 9 18.03 24.97 -1.15
CA PRO A 9 17.82 26.21 -1.91
C PRO A 9 18.90 26.47 -2.98
N GLU A 10 20.17 26.16 -2.68
CA GLU A 10 21.29 26.33 -3.62
C GLU A 10 21.19 25.42 -4.85
N ARG A 11 20.32 24.40 -4.79
CA ARG A 11 20.01 23.49 -5.91
C ARG A 11 18.66 23.78 -6.54
N GLY A 12 18.05 24.92 -6.23
CA GLY A 12 16.73 25.33 -6.73
C GLY A 12 15.56 24.68 -6.00
N GLY A 13 15.80 24.06 -4.84
CA GLY A 13 14.77 23.51 -3.97
C GLY A 13 14.07 24.57 -3.12
N ASP A 14 12.95 24.19 -2.51
CA ASP A 14 12.23 25.00 -1.54
C ASP A 14 11.79 24.12 -0.36
N PRO A 15 12.59 24.06 0.72
CA PRO A 15 12.26 23.22 1.89
C PRO A 15 10.94 23.63 2.55
N LYS A 16 10.45 24.86 2.34
CA LYS A 16 9.15 25.28 2.88
C LYS A 16 7.99 24.52 2.25
N LYS A 17 8.10 24.13 0.97
CA LYS A 17 7.08 23.28 0.31
C LYS A 17 7.04 21.89 0.92
N VAL A 18 8.21 21.32 1.23
CA VAL A 18 8.29 20.01 1.88
C VAL A 18 7.71 20.08 3.29
N LYS A 19 8.03 21.13 4.05
CA LYS A 19 7.43 21.38 5.38
C LYS A 19 5.92 21.54 5.31
N GLU A 20 5.41 22.28 4.34
CA GLU A 20 3.96 22.41 4.15
C GLU A 20 3.30 21.04 3.87
N SER A 21 3.91 20.21 3.01
CA SER A 21 3.42 18.84 2.78
C SER A 21 3.44 17.99 4.07
N GLN A 22 4.51 18.07 4.87
CA GLN A 22 4.59 17.38 6.16
C GLN A 22 3.49 17.86 7.12
N ARG A 23 3.25 19.18 7.20
CA ARG A 23 2.18 19.76 8.00
C ARG A 23 0.81 19.25 7.57
N ARG A 24 0.53 19.22 6.26
CA ARG A 24 -0.70 18.65 5.71
C ARG A 24 -0.87 17.18 6.09
N ARG A 25 0.22 16.41 6.17
CA ARG A 25 0.22 15.01 6.64
C ARG A 25 0.14 14.84 8.16
N PHE A 26 0.09 15.93 8.94
CA PHE A 26 0.21 15.89 10.41
C PHE A 26 1.52 15.23 10.88
N ALA A 27 2.56 15.32 10.06
CA ALA A 27 3.89 14.79 10.31
C ALA A 27 4.86 15.90 10.76
N SER A 28 6.00 15.51 11.35
CA SER A 28 6.97 16.47 11.87
C SER A 28 7.62 17.31 10.76
N GLU A 29 7.53 18.64 10.88
CA GLU A 29 8.28 19.60 10.06
C GLU A 29 9.77 19.65 10.45
N GLU A 30 10.10 19.33 11.70
CA GLU A 30 11.49 19.36 12.20
C GLU A 30 12.36 18.32 11.49
N LEU A 31 11.75 17.23 11.01
CA LEU A 31 12.43 16.22 10.20
C LEU A 31 13.04 16.80 8.92
N VAL A 32 12.39 17.81 8.32
CA VAL A 32 12.92 18.52 7.16
C VAL A 32 14.19 19.28 7.52
N ASP A 33 14.19 19.97 8.66
CA ASP A 33 15.36 20.70 9.16
C ASP A 33 16.50 19.76 9.54
N GLU A 34 16.20 18.62 10.18
CA GLU A 34 17.18 17.58 10.50
C GLU A 34 17.88 17.08 9.24
N VAL A 35 17.13 16.77 8.17
CA VAL A 35 17.70 16.28 6.91
C VAL A 35 18.57 17.35 6.23
N VAL A 36 18.13 18.61 6.24
CA VAL A 36 18.92 19.73 5.69
C VAL A 36 20.23 19.92 6.47
N ALA A 37 20.17 19.86 7.81
CA ALA A 37 21.35 19.95 8.66
C ALA A 37 22.33 18.80 8.40
N LEU A 38 21.83 17.56 8.31
CA LEU A 38 22.65 16.39 7.99
C LEU A 38 23.28 16.48 6.59
N TYR A 39 22.57 17.07 5.62
CA TYR A 39 23.12 17.33 4.30
C TYR A 39 24.30 18.33 4.35
N GLU A 40 24.14 19.44 5.06
CA GLU A 40 25.22 20.45 5.20
C GLU A 40 26.40 19.92 6.02
N ASP A 41 26.16 19.10 7.04
CA ASP A 41 27.20 18.43 7.81
C ASP A 41 28.01 17.44 6.97
N ALA A 42 27.33 16.62 6.15
CA ALA A 42 27.99 15.73 5.20
C ALA A 42 28.83 16.52 4.17
N ARG A 43 28.27 17.62 3.63
CA ARG A 43 28.96 18.49 2.68
C ARG A 43 30.20 19.14 3.27
N ARG A 44 30.10 19.69 4.49
CA ARG A 44 31.22 20.31 5.22
C ARG A 44 32.31 19.28 5.49
N THR A 45 31.93 18.10 5.97
CA THR A 45 32.86 17.01 6.27
C THR A 45 33.59 16.52 5.01
N ARG A 46 32.90 16.40 3.87
CA ARG A 46 33.55 16.08 2.57
C ARG A 46 34.53 17.16 2.12
N TYR A 47 34.21 18.43 2.34
CA TYR A 47 35.11 19.53 2.04
C TYR A 47 36.37 19.47 2.91
N GLU A 48 36.23 19.21 4.22
CA GLU A 48 37.35 18.99 5.14
C GLU A 48 38.27 17.85 4.64
N ALA A 49 37.71 16.69 4.26
CA ALA A 49 38.49 15.58 3.68
C ALA A 49 39.25 15.98 2.41
N THR A 50 38.64 16.82 1.57
CA THR A 50 39.27 17.35 0.35
C THR A 50 40.45 18.29 0.67
N GLN A 51 40.32 19.12 1.72
CA GLN A 51 41.40 19.98 2.20
C GLN A 51 42.57 19.15 2.76
N VAL A 52 42.30 18.11 3.56
CA VAL A 52 43.34 17.18 4.05
C VAL A 52 44.01 16.46 2.88
N GLY A 53 43.23 16.01 1.88
CA GLY A 53 43.77 15.42 0.65
C GLY A 53 44.72 16.37 -0.10
N SER A 54 44.41 17.66 -0.12
CA SER A 54 45.29 18.67 -0.72
C SER A 54 46.62 18.83 0.05
N LYS A 55 46.59 18.73 1.39
CA LYS A 55 47.81 18.70 2.22
C LYS A 55 48.65 17.46 1.97
N ILE A 56 48.02 16.28 1.86
CA ILE A 56 48.71 15.01 1.51
C ILE A 56 49.45 15.16 0.18
N ASN A 57 48.79 15.75 -0.84
CA ASN A 57 49.41 15.98 -2.15
C ASN A 57 50.61 16.93 -2.08
N ALA A 58 50.57 17.95 -1.21
CA ALA A 58 51.71 18.84 -0.99
C ALA A 58 52.89 18.11 -0.32
N VAL A 59 52.63 17.39 0.78
CA VAL A 59 53.64 16.58 1.48
C VAL A 59 54.24 15.52 0.56
N GLN A 60 53.43 14.87 -0.29
CA GLN A 60 53.90 13.89 -1.28
C GLN A 60 54.88 14.50 -2.30
N LYS A 61 54.68 15.76 -2.71
CA LYS A 61 55.63 16.48 -3.58
C LYS A 61 56.95 16.74 -2.86
N GLU A 62 56.90 17.19 -1.61
CA GLU A 62 58.09 17.43 -0.78
C GLU A 62 58.90 16.16 -0.53
N ILE A 63 58.23 15.03 -0.23
CA ILE A 63 58.87 13.71 -0.12
C ILE A 63 59.61 13.38 -1.43
N GLY A 64 58.99 13.61 -2.58
CA GLY A 64 59.60 13.39 -3.89
C GLY A 64 60.85 14.23 -4.11
N MET A 65 60.82 15.51 -3.68
CA MET A 65 61.98 16.41 -3.74
C MET A 65 63.12 15.94 -2.85
N LYS A 66 62.87 15.64 -1.57
CA LYS A 66 63.89 15.14 -0.62
C LYS A 66 64.53 13.85 -1.10
N LYS A 67 63.72 12.88 -1.55
CA LYS A 67 64.24 11.61 -2.10
C LYS A 67 65.11 11.83 -3.33
N ARG A 68 64.74 12.75 -4.22
CA ARG A 68 65.56 13.13 -5.38
C ARG A 68 66.91 13.73 -4.97
N ASN A 69 66.93 14.51 -3.89
CA ASN A 69 68.13 15.12 -3.32
C ASN A 69 68.93 14.19 -2.40
N LYS A 70 68.49 12.94 -2.21
CA LYS A 70 69.07 11.96 -1.26
C LYS A 70 69.05 12.43 0.21
N GLU A 71 68.07 13.25 0.57
CA GLU A 71 67.82 13.71 1.94
C GLU A 71 66.87 12.76 2.68
N ASP A 72 66.93 12.75 4.01
CA ASP A 72 65.99 11.99 4.84
C ASP A 72 64.58 12.61 4.82
N ALA A 73 63.60 11.76 4.56
CA ALA A 73 62.18 12.11 4.45
C ALA A 73 61.31 11.38 5.48
N SER A 74 61.91 10.76 6.50
CA SER A 74 61.21 9.97 7.52
C SER A 74 60.10 10.77 8.22
N ASP A 75 60.37 12.02 8.59
CA ASP A 75 59.37 12.91 9.22
C ASP A 75 58.18 13.21 8.31
N LEU A 76 58.43 13.44 7.01
CA LEU A 76 57.38 13.71 6.04
C LEU A 76 56.56 12.46 5.73
N LEU A 77 57.18 11.28 5.74
CA LEU A 77 56.48 10.00 5.63
C LEU A 77 55.55 9.77 6.82
N GLN A 78 56.01 10.08 8.04
CA GLN A 78 55.17 10.01 9.24
C GLN A 78 54.02 11.01 9.19
N GLN A 79 54.30 12.27 8.80
CA GLN A 79 53.27 13.30 8.63
C GLN A 79 52.22 12.89 7.60
N LYS A 80 52.65 12.32 6.47
CA LYS A 80 51.75 11.81 5.45
C LYS A 80 50.85 10.70 6.01
N ALA A 81 51.40 9.74 6.74
CA ALA A 81 50.63 8.65 7.35
C ALA A 81 49.56 9.19 8.32
N THR A 82 49.91 10.16 9.17
CA THR A 82 48.95 10.81 10.07
C THR A 82 47.83 11.54 9.31
N LEU A 83 48.17 12.26 8.22
CA LEU A 83 47.16 12.93 7.39
C LEU A 83 46.25 11.92 6.66
N GLU A 84 46.78 10.77 6.24
CA GLU A 84 46.00 9.69 5.63
C GLU A 84 45.00 9.07 6.62
N GLU A 85 45.41 8.86 7.88
CA GLU A 85 44.52 8.43 8.95
C GLU A 85 43.45 9.48 9.28
N GLU A 86 43.83 10.75 9.40
CA GLU A 86 42.89 11.86 9.62
C GLU A 86 41.87 11.95 8.48
N LYS A 87 42.34 11.89 7.22
CA LYS A 87 41.46 11.92 6.03
C LYS A 87 40.46 10.77 6.07
N LYS A 88 40.91 9.55 6.39
CA LYS A 88 40.05 8.37 6.46
C LYS A 88 38.98 8.54 7.54
N ALA A 89 39.34 9.01 8.73
CA ALA A 89 38.37 9.23 9.81
C ALA A 89 37.31 10.29 9.42
N ILE A 90 37.70 11.34 8.70
CA ILE A 90 36.77 12.36 8.20
C ILE A 90 35.87 11.78 7.10
N GLU A 91 36.42 10.98 6.18
CA GLU A 91 35.65 10.30 5.13
C GLU A 91 34.63 9.32 5.71
N ASP A 92 35.01 8.52 6.71
CA ASP A 92 34.11 7.59 7.41
C ASP A 92 32.97 8.35 8.12
N ARG A 93 33.28 9.49 8.77
CA ARG A 93 32.26 10.36 9.38
C ARG A 93 31.30 10.94 8.33
N ALA A 94 31.80 11.37 7.18
CA ALA A 94 30.95 11.87 6.10
C ALA A 94 29.97 10.80 5.62
N VAL A 95 30.45 9.57 5.43
CA VAL A 95 29.61 8.43 5.02
C VAL A 95 28.53 8.15 6.07
N GLN A 96 28.85 8.19 7.36
CA GLN A 96 27.87 7.99 8.44
C GLN A 96 26.79 9.08 8.44
N CYS A 97 27.16 10.35 8.25
CA CYS A 97 26.22 11.46 8.13
C CYS A 97 25.27 11.26 6.93
N GLU A 98 25.80 10.81 5.80
CA GLU A 98 24.98 10.54 4.60
C GLU A 98 24.03 9.37 4.79
N GLN A 99 24.49 8.27 5.41
CA GLN A 99 23.63 7.13 5.72
C GLN A 99 22.52 7.51 6.70
N LEU A 100 22.79 8.38 7.67
CA LEU A 100 21.76 8.90 8.56
C LEU A 100 20.79 9.82 7.81
N ARG A 101 21.31 10.76 7.01
CA ARG A 101 20.51 11.65 6.16
C ARG A 101 19.56 10.84 5.28
N ASP A 102 20.06 9.85 4.56
CA ASP A 102 19.28 9.07 3.60
C ASP A 102 18.21 8.23 4.31
N ARG A 103 18.50 7.70 5.50
CA ARG A 103 17.49 7.03 6.34
C ARG A 103 16.37 7.97 6.77
N ARG A 104 16.72 9.19 7.21
CA ARG A 104 15.73 10.22 7.60
C ARG A 104 14.94 10.75 6.40
N LEU A 105 15.58 10.90 5.25
CA LEU A 105 14.93 11.34 4.02
C LEU A 105 13.82 10.37 3.58
N LYS A 106 14.01 9.07 3.79
CA LYS A 106 13.01 8.03 3.44
C LYS A 106 11.74 8.07 4.30
N THR A 107 11.77 8.74 5.45
CA THR A 107 10.59 8.89 6.32
C THR A 107 9.81 10.17 6.03
N ILE A 108 10.28 11.03 5.12
CA ILE A 108 9.53 12.20 4.65
C ILE A 108 8.55 11.74 3.57
N GLY A 109 7.26 11.97 3.78
CA GLY A 109 6.21 11.59 2.82
C GLY A 109 6.30 12.38 1.52
N ASN A 110 5.69 11.83 0.47
CA ASN A 110 5.53 12.48 -0.83
C ASN A 110 4.74 13.80 -0.71
N TYR A 111 4.83 14.65 -1.73
CA TYR A 111 3.99 15.83 -1.81
C TYR A 111 2.51 15.46 -1.83
N VAL A 112 1.74 16.06 -0.94
CA VAL A 112 0.27 15.94 -0.93
C VAL A 112 -0.30 16.79 -2.06
N ASP A 113 -1.11 16.19 -2.94
CA ASP A 113 -1.78 16.92 -4.02
C ASP A 113 -2.78 17.96 -3.47
N ASP A 114 -2.93 19.10 -4.14
CA ASP A 114 -3.75 20.21 -3.66
C ASP A 114 -5.24 19.88 -3.52
N SER A 115 -5.74 18.85 -4.23
CA SER A 115 -7.13 18.40 -4.13
C SER A 115 -7.42 17.49 -2.93
N VAL A 116 -6.38 17.07 -2.17
CA VAL A 116 -6.55 16.18 -1.01
C VAL A 116 -7.17 16.95 0.18
N PRO A 117 -8.24 16.42 0.81
CA PRO A 117 -8.82 17.03 2.00
C PRO A 117 -7.82 16.99 3.16
N ILE A 118 -7.61 18.12 3.83
CA ILE A 118 -6.63 18.25 4.91
C ILE A 118 -7.31 17.97 6.25
N ASP A 119 -7.14 16.74 6.74
CA ASP A 119 -7.65 16.30 8.05
C ASP A 119 -6.85 15.08 8.54
N ASN A 120 -6.93 14.80 9.85
CA ASN A 120 -6.29 13.64 10.48
C ASN A 120 -7.31 12.58 10.95
N ASN A 121 -8.59 12.80 10.70
CA ASN A 121 -9.66 11.86 10.99
C ASN A 121 -10.27 11.31 9.69
N GLU A 122 -10.22 9.99 9.51
CA GLU A 122 -10.82 9.31 8.35
C GLU A 122 -12.35 9.46 8.29
N ASP A 123 -13.03 9.79 9.40
CA ASP A 123 -14.47 10.13 9.37
C ASP A 123 -14.75 11.38 8.49
N ASN A 124 -13.74 12.21 8.23
CA ASN A 124 -13.81 13.40 7.39
C ASN A 124 -13.40 13.12 5.93
N ASN A 125 -13.25 11.85 5.54
CA ASN A 125 -13.08 11.48 4.14
C ASN A 125 -14.25 12.02 3.30
N VAL A 126 -13.94 12.53 2.11
CA VAL A 126 -14.93 13.22 1.26
C VAL A 126 -15.52 12.25 0.25
N VAL A 127 -16.84 12.06 0.24
CA VAL A 127 -17.53 11.31 -0.81
C VAL A 127 -17.44 12.08 -2.13
N VAL A 128 -16.76 11.50 -3.11
CA VAL A 128 -16.55 12.08 -4.45
C VAL A 128 -17.69 11.72 -5.39
N ARG A 129 -18.16 10.47 -5.31
CA ARG A 129 -19.20 9.92 -6.20
C ARG A 129 -19.87 8.71 -5.54
N THR A 130 -21.10 8.46 -5.90
CA THR A 130 -21.87 7.29 -5.45
C THR A 130 -22.50 6.59 -6.66
N TRP A 131 -22.67 5.28 -6.56
CA TRP A 131 -23.33 4.50 -7.59
C TRP A 131 -24.10 3.32 -6.98
N ALA A 132 -25.26 3.03 -7.55
CA ALA A 132 -26.02 1.81 -7.28
C ALA A 132 -26.68 1.33 -8.58
N PRO A 133 -26.90 0.01 -8.76
CA PRO A 133 -27.70 -0.47 -9.86
C PRO A 133 -29.11 0.13 -9.81
N PRO A 134 -29.78 0.31 -10.98
CA PRO A 134 -31.19 0.69 -11.01
C PRO A 134 -32.02 -0.22 -10.09
N ASP A 135 -33.00 0.38 -9.41
CA ASP A 135 -33.93 -0.30 -8.48
C ASP A 135 -33.28 -0.93 -7.23
N THR A 136 -31.97 -0.74 -7.00
CA THR A 136 -31.31 -1.20 -5.78
C THR A 136 -31.43 -0.15 -4.68
N LYS A 137 -32.05 -0.53 -3.56
CA LYS A 137 -32.03 0.26 -2.33
C LYS A 137 -30.75 -0.01 -1.55
N VAL A 138 -29.99 1.07 -1.31
CA VAL A 138 -28.82 1.10 -0.41
C VAL A 138 -29.34 1.31 1.01
N GLU A 139 -29.78 0.21 1.62
CA GLU A 139 -30.27 0.20 2.99
C GLU A 139 -29.81 -1.06 3.71
N LYS A 140 -29.79 -0.99 5.04
CA LYS A 140 -29.51 -2.15 5.88
C LYS A 140 -30.66 -3.13 5.75
N ARG A 141 -30.35 -4.39 5.48
CA ARG A 141 -31.33 -5.47 5.31
C ARG A 141 -31.28 -6.43 6.49
N ASP A 142 -32.44 -6.99 6.82
CA ASP A 142 -32.53 -8.10 7.77
C ASP A 142 -32.15 -9.42 7.08
N CYS A 143 -30.87 -9.58 6.76
CA CYS A 143 -30.33 -10.73 6.03
C CYS A 143 -29.18 -11.40 6.81
N LEU A 144 -28.51 -12.38 6.22
CA LEU A 144 -27.34 -13.03 6.81
C LEU A 144 -26.08 -12.20 6.55
N SER A 145 -25.14 -12.25 7.48
CA SER A 145 -23.79 -11.74 7.26
C SER A 145 -23.02 -12.60 6.25
N HIS A 146 -22.01 -12.04 5.59
CA HIS A 146 -21.20 -12.79 4.61
C HIS A 146 -20.66 -14.13 5.14
N HIS A 147 -20.23 -14.22 6.40
CA HIS A 147 -19.69 -15.46 6.96
C HIS A 147 -20.76 -16.52 7.22
N GLU A 148 -21.98 -16.10 7.59
CA GLU A 148 -23.12 -17.01 7.72
C GLU A 148 -23.56 -17.53 6.35
N VAL A 149 -23.62 -16.67 5.33
CA VAL A 149 -23.91 -17.09 3.95
C VAL A 149 -22.87 -18.11 3.48
N LEU A 150 -21.58 -17.81 3.64
CA LEU A 150 -20.50 -18.70 3.22
C LEU A 150 -20.51 -20.04 3.98
N TYR A 151 -20.88 -20.02 5.26
CA TYR A 151 -21.08 -21.24 6.05
C TYR A 151 -22.24 -22.09 5.53
N ARG A 152 -23.40 -21.48 5.27
CA ARG A 152 -24.59 -22.18 4.76
C ARG A 152 -24.37 -22.79 3.37
N LEU A 153 -23.51 -22.19 2.56
CA LEU A 153 -23.09 -22.72 1.26
C LEU A 153 -22.08 -23.87 1.34
N ASP A 154 -21.59 -24.21 2.54
CA ASP A 154 -20.40 -25.08 2.70
C ASP A 154 -19.19 -24.57 1.89
N GLY A 155 -19.07 -23.24 1.81
CA GLY A 155 -18.08 -22.55 0.99
C GLY A 155 -16.75 -22.29 1.69
N TYR A 156 -16.68 -22.49 3.01
CA TYR A 156 -15.43 -22.38 3.75
C TYR A 156 -15.42 -23.18 5.07
N ASP A 157 -14.22 -23.44 5.57
CA ASP A 157 -13.94 -24.12 6.84
C ASP A 157 -13.02 -23.24 7.72
N PRO A 158 -13.60 -22.39 8.59
CA PRO A 158 -12.82 -21.56 9.51
C PRO A 158 -12.26 -22.36 10.70
N GLU A 159 -12.92 -23.46 11.10
CA GLU A 159 -12.51 -24.23 12.28
C GLU A 159 -11.21 -24.97 12.01
N ARG A 160 -11.15 -25.70 10.88
CA ARG A 160 -9.91 -26.38 10.46
C ARG A 160 -8.85 -25.39 10.01
N GLY A 161 -9.24 -24.28 9.38
CA GLY A 161 -8.32 -23.19 9.06
C GLY A 161 -7.61 -22.66 10.31
N VAL A 162 -8.37 -22.29 11.35
CA VAL A 162 -7.80 -21.81 12.61
C VAL A 162 -6.94 -22.87 13.30
N LYS A 163 -7.36 -24.15 13.26
CA LYS A 163 -6.55 -25.25 13.79
C LYS A 163 -5.17 -25.36 13.12
N ILE A 164 -5.07 -25.07 11.81
CA ILE A 164 -3.83 -25.25 11.04
C ILE A 164 -2.90 -24.04 11.18
N VAL A 165 -3.41 -22.81 11.05
CA VAL A 165 -2.57 -21.59 10.97
C VAL A 165 -2.78 -20.59 12.10
N GLY A 166 -3.73 -20.86 13.02
CA GLY A 166 -4.07 -19.96 14.11
C GLY A 166 -5.15 -18.93 13.72
N HIS A 167 -5.21 -17.84 14.49
CA HIS A 167 -6.21 -16.78 14.33
C HIS A 167 -6.37 -16.32 12.87
N ARG A 168 -7.62 -16.06 12.43
CA ARG A 168 -8.01 -15.72 11.04
C ARG A 168 -7.71 -16.79 9.97
N GLY A 169 -7.28 -17.99 10.36
CA GLY A 169 -7.13 -19.11 9.44
C GLY A 169 -8.46 -19.58 8.83
N TYR A 170 -8.46 -19.87 7.53
CA TYR A 170 -9.61 -20.41 6.81
C TYR A 170 -9.18 -21.38 5.71
N CYS A 171 -10.11 -22.21 5.24
CA CYS A 171 -9.98 -22.93 3.98
C CYS A 171 -11.21 -22.62 3.13
N LEU A 172 -11.05 -22.22 1.87
CA LEU A 172 -12.17 -22.19 0.93
C LEU A 172 -12.49 -23.60 0.44
N THR A 173 -13.77 -23.94 0.40
CA THR A 173 -14.28 -25.26 0.01
C THR A 173 -15.41 -25.13 -0.99
N GLY A 174 -15.67 -26.19 -1.76
CA GLY A 174 -16.79 -26.26 -2.69
C GLY A 174 -16.93 -25.01 -3.57
N TYR A 175 -18.12 -24.42 -3.57
CA TYR A 175 -18.40 -23.21 -4.35
C TYR A 175 -17.72 -21.94 -3.82
N GLY A 176 -17.28 -21.88 -2.56
CA GLY A 176 -16.51 -20.74 -2.08
C GLY A 176 -15.16 -20.64 -2.79
N LEU A 177 -14.51 -21.78 -3.06
CA LEU A 177 -13.29 -21.84 -3.86
C LEU A 177 -13.56 -21.45 -5.32
N PHE A 178 -14.62 -21.99 -5.94
CA PHE A 178 -14.95 -21.66 -7.33
C PHE A 178 -15.34 -20.20 -7.53
N LEU A 179 -16.06 -19.59 -6.58
CA LEU A 179 -16.38 -18.16 -6.62
C LEU A 179 -15.12 -17.30 -6.51
N ASN A 180 -14.16 -17.68 -5.66
CA ASN A 180 -12.88 -16.99 -5.55
C ASN A 180 -12.10 -17.05 -6.88
N LEU A 181 -11.95 -18.25 -7.45
CA LEU A 181 -11.29 -18.44 -8.74
C LEU A 181 -12.04 -17.75 -9.89
N ALA A 182 -13.37 -17.67 -9.83
CA ALA A 182 -14.17 -16.92 -10.78
C ALA A 182 -13.88 -15.42 -10.73
N LEU A 183 -13.76 -14.84 -9.53
CA LEU A 183 -13.36 -13.44 -9.35
C LEU A 183 -11.94 -13.17 -9.88
N VAL A 184 -11.00 -14.10 -9.62
CA VAL A 184 -9.66 -14.03 -10.21
C VAL A 184 -9.77 -13.98 -11.73
N ASN A 185 -10.30 -15.03 -12.36
CA ASN A 185 -10.32 -15.14 -13.81
C ASN A 185 -11.12 -13.99 -14.47
N TYR A 186 -12.23 -13.57 -13.86
CA TYR A 186 -12.99 -12.43 -14.34
C TYR A 186 -12.20 -11.13 -14.29
N GLY A 187 -11.53 -10.85 -13.17
CA GLY A 187 -10.68 -9.66 -13.04
C GLY A 187 -9.54 -9.63 -14.06
N LEU A 188 -8.92 -10.78 -14.33
CA LEU A 188 -7.86 -10.89 -15.33
C LEU A 188 -8.37 -10.65 -16.74
N GLU A 189 -9.46 -11.30 -17.13
CA GLU A 189 -10.07 -11.10 -18.45
C GLU A 189 -10.50 -9.63 -18.61
N PHE A 190 -11.09 -9.04 -17.56
CA PHE A 190 -11.56 -7.66 -17.57
C PHE A 190 -10.43 -6.67 -17.87
N LEU A 191 -9.30 -6.80 -17.17
CA LEU A 191 -8.13 -5.94 -17.42
C LEU A 191 -7.45 -6.26 -18.76
N PHE A 192 -7.31 -7.53 -19.11
CA PHE A 192 -6.71 -7.94 -20.39
C PHE A 192 -7.42 -7.29 -21.58
N ASN A 193 -8.75 -7.27 -21.55
CA ASN A 193 -9.57 -6.63 -22.59
C ASN A 193 -9.44 -5.10 -22.63
N LYS A 194 -8.89 -4.47 -21.58
CA LYS A 194 -8.53 -3.04 -21.53
C LYS A 194 -7.08 -2.76 -21.94
N GLY A 195 -6.39 -3.75 -22.50
CA GLY A 195 -5.01 -3.62 -22.96
C GLY A 195 -3.98 -3.87 -21.86
N TYR A 196 -4.40 -4.44 -20.73
CA TYR A 196 -3.48 -4.74 -19.64
C TYR A 196 -2.68 -6.03 -19.93
N LYS A 197 -1.37 -6.04 -19.66
CA LYS A 197 -0.49 -7.22 -19.82
C LYS A 197 -0.44 -8.01 -18.51
N PRO A 198 -0.91 -9.26 -18.42
CA PRO A 198 -0.87 -10.04 -17.17
C PRO A 198 0.56 -10.39 -16.72
N ASN A 199 0.81 -10.36 -15.41
CA ASN A 199 2.09 -10.73 -14.78
C ASN A 199 1.82 -11.36 -13.41
N GLN A 200 2.44 -12.49 -13.09
CA GLN A 200 2.42 -13.06 -11.73
C GLN A 200 3.81 -12.91 -11.11
N PRO A 201 4.05 -11.92 -10.23
CA PRO A 201 5.35 -11.73 -9.62
C PRO A 201 5.64 -12.76 -8.51
N PRO A 202 6.90 -12.92 -8.09
CA PRO A 202 7.25 -13.72 -6.92
C PRO A 202 6.50 -13.29 -5.66
N HIS A 203 6.17 -14.23 -4.79
CA HIS A 203 5.40 -13.99 -3.55
C HIS A 203 6.28 -13.55 -2.36
N PHE A 204 7.61 -13.54 -2.55
CA PHE A 204 8.56 -13.04 -1.58
C PHE A 204 9.67 -12.25 -2.26
N MET A 205 10.21 -11.27 -1.54
CA MET A 205 11.29 -10.40 -2.02
C MET A 205 12.48 -10.44 -1.07
N LEU A 206 13.68 -10.22 -1.62
CA LEU A 206 14.86 -9.97 -0.80
C LEU A 206 14.67 -8.70 0.03
N ARG A 207 15.22 -8.67 1.24
CA ARG A 207 15.11 -7.54 2.18
C ARG A 207 15.47 -6.19 1.55
N ASN A 208 16.54 -6.13 0.76
CA ASN A 208 17.02 -4.90 0.13
C ASN A 208 16.04 -4.35 -0.91
N TYR A 209 15.36 -5.21 -1.68
CA TYR A 209 14.33 -4.78 -2.62
C TYR A 209 13.03 -4.40 -1.91
N MET A 210 12.61 -5.18 -0.90
CA MET A 210 11.44 -4.83 -0.10
C MET A 210 11.60 -3.46 0.57
N ALA A 211 12.79 -3.13 1.07
CA ALA A 211 13.07 -1.84 1.70
C ALA A 211 13.03 -0.64 0.73
N LYS A 212 12.99 -0.87 -0.59
CA LYS A 212 12.81 0.19 -1.60
C LYS A 212 11.33 0.47 -1.89
N THR A 213 10.44 -0.48 -1.60
CA THR A 213 9.02 -0.43 -2.00
C THR A 213 8.07 -0.36 -0.81
N ALA A 214 8.50 -0.81 0.37
CA ALA A 214 7.76 -0.73 1.62
C ALA A 214 8.37 0.29 2.61
N GLN A 215 7.52 0.87 3.45
CA GLN A 215 7.90 1.75 4.56
C GLN A 215 8.40 0.93 5.76
N LEU A 216 9.17 1.56 6.65
CA LEU A 216 9.79 0.89 7.79
C LEU A 216 8.74 0.27 8.71
N GLU A 217 7.65 0.98 8.97
CA GLU A 217 6.55 0.55 9.83
C GLU A 217 5.89 -0.74 9.30
N GLN A 218 5.87 -0.92 7.97
CA GLN A 218 5.29 -2.11 7.34
C GLN A 218 6.11 -3.39 7.62
N PHE A 219 7.42 -3.30 7.87
CA PHE A 219 8.23 -4.47 8.24
C PHE A 219 7.76 -5.10 9.55
N ASP A 220 7.43 -4.24 10.52
CA ASP A 220 7.00 -4.67 11.83
C ASP A 220 5.53 -5.11 11.81
N GLU A 221 4.66 -4.30 11.20
CA GLU A 221 3.21 -4.45 11.33
C GLU A 221 2.55 -5.33 10.25
N GLU A 222 3.09 -5.37 9.03
CA GLU A 222 2.40 -5.96 7.87
C GLU A 222 3.14 -7.18 7.28
N LEU A 223 4.46 -7.14 7.17
CA LEU A 223 5.23 -8.10 6.38
C LEU A 223 5.68 -9.33 7.18
N TYR A 224 5.37 -10.54 6.69
CA TYR A 224 5.94 -11.78 7.21
C TYR A 224 7.39 -11.97 6.73
N LYS A 225 8.27 -12.35 7.65
CA LYS A 225 9.68 -12.65 7.36
C LYS A 225 9.87 -14.14 7.07
N VAL A 226 10.63 -14.44 6.03
CA VAL A 226 11.03 -15.80 5.62
C VAL A 226 12.53 -15.93 5.80
N THR A 227 12.94 -16.87 6.66
CA THR A 227 14.34 -17.10 7.02
C THR A 227 14.73 -18.51 6.58
N GLU A 228 15.75 -18.62 5.72
CA GLU A 228 16.27 -19.91 5.21
C GLU A 228 17.47 -20.43 6.00
N SER A 229 18.21 -19.53 6.67
CA SER A 229 19.39 -19.86 7.46
C SER A 229 19.53 -18.90 8.64
N GLU A 230 20.46 -19.18 9.55
CA GLU A 230 20.76 -18.26 10.66
C GLU A 230 21.37 -16.93 10.19
N ASP A 231 21.79 -16.82 8.92
CA ASP A 231 22.30 -15.57 8.35
C ASP A 231 21.15 -14.62 7.97
N PRO A 232 20.95 -13.50 8.70
CA PRO A 232 19.89 -12.54 8.43
C PRO A 232 20.05 -11.81 7.09
N SER A 233 21.22 -11.90 6.45
CA SER A 233 21.43 -11.37 5.09
C SER A 233 20.63 -12.13 4.04
N THR A 234 20.21 -13.37 4.35
CA THR A 234 19.41 -14.23 3.49
C THR A 234 17.90 -14.08 3.71
N ASP A 235 17.49 -13.26 4.68
CA ASP A 235 16.09 -13.02 5.00
C ASP A 235 15.33 -12.44 3.80
N LYS A 236 14.17 -13.02 3.54
CA LYS A 236 13.18 -12.58 2.56
C LYS A 236 11.91 -12.16 3.27
N TYR A 237 11.02 -11.47 2.56
CA TYR A 237 9.73 -11.04 3.11
C TYR A 237 8.62 -11.45 2.14
N LEU A 238 7.55 -12.05 2.67
CA LEU A 238 6.32 -12.25 1.91
C LEU A 238 5.70 -10.89 1.58
N ILE A 239 5.14 -10.78 0.38
CA ILE A 239 4.57 -9.52 -0.10
C ILE A 239 3.19 -9.26 0.53
N ALA A 240 2.89 -8.00 0.85
CA ALA A 240 1.57 -7.56 1.32
C ALA A 240 0.63 -7.11 0.18
N THR A 241 1.21 -6.91 -1.01
CA THR A 241 0.54 -6.52 -2.26
C THR A 241 1.44 -6.85 -3.44
N SER A 242 0.86 -7.15 -4.60
CA SER A 242 1.64 -7.35 -5.84
C SER A 242 2.42 -6.09 -6.23
N GLU A 243 1.94 -4.90 -5.85
CA GLU A 243 2.59 -3.60 -6.08
C GLU A 243 4.07 -3.55 -5.64
N GLN A 244 4.43 -4.28 -4.57
CA GLN A 244 5.81 -4.34 -4.05
C GLN A 244 6.80 -4.97 -5.04
N PRO A 245 6.62 -6.21 -5.53
CA PRO A 245 7.53 -6.79 -6.51
C PRO A 245 7.44 -6.15 -7.90
N LEU A 246 6.31 -5.52 -8.25
CA LEU A 246 6.13 -4.91 -9.56
C LEU A 246 6.80 -3.56 -9.69
N SER A 247 6.71 -2.74 -8.65
CA SER A 247 7.49 -1.51 -8.60
C SER A 247 8.98 -1.84 -8.72
N ALA A 248 9.44 -2.94 -8.10
CA ALA A 248 10.83 -3.40 -8.20
C ALA A 248 11.21 -4.09 -9.52
N LEU A 249 10.26 -4.45 -10.39
CA LEU A 249 10.54 -5.20 -11.63
C LEU A 249 11.48 -4.44 -12.57
N HIS A 250 11.39 -3.11 -12.53
CA HIS A 250 12.10 -2.19 -13.41
C HIS A 250 13.26 -1.46 -12.69
N ASP A 251 13.75 -1.97 -11.56
CA ASP A 251 14.83 -1.34 -10.78
C ASP A 251 16.07 -1.06 -11.66
N GLY A 252 16.43 0.22 -11.76
CA GLY A 252 17.57 0.70 -12.57
C GLY A 252 17.34 0.78 -14.08
N GLU A 253 16.12 0.54 -14.57
CA GLU A 253 15.80 0.57 -16.00
C GLU A 253 15.45 1.97 -16.53
N TRP A 254 15.57 2.14 -17.85
CA TRP A 254 15.01 3.26 -18.61
C TRP A 254 13.79 2.76 -19.37
N ILE A 255 12.61 3.21 -18.97
CA ILE A 255 11.35 2.65 -19.45
C ILE A 255 10.85 3.34 -20.72
N LEU A 256 10.29 2.51 -21.60
CA LEU A 256 9.64 2.93 -22.84
C LEU A 256 8.14 2.57 -22.96
N GLU A 257 7.50 1.73 -22.11
CA GLU A 257 6.01 1.59 -21.99
C GLU A 257 5.52 0.59 -20.88
N LYS A 258 4.18 0.44 -20.70
CA LYS A 258 3.39 -0.04 -19.51
C LYS A 258 3.28 -1.58 -19.29
N GLU A 259 3.17 -2.09 -18.05
CA GLU A 259 3.00 -3.53 -17.66
C GLU A 259 2.04 -3.78 -16.47
N LEU A 260 1.35 -4.94 -16.38
CA LEU A 260 0.25 -5.18 -15.39
C LEU A 260 0.27 -6.56 -14.65
N PRO A 261 -0.42 -6.74 -13.48
CA PRO A 261 -0.11 -7.89 -12.60
C PRO A 261 -1.18 -8.52 -11.65
N ILE A 262 -0.87 -9.70 -11.11
CA ILE A 262 -1.74 -10.62 -10.34
C ILE A 262 -0.94 -11.26 -9.19
N ASN A 263 -1.42 -11.30 -7.93
CA ASN A 263 -0.69 -12.05 -6.88
C ASN A 263 -1.54 -12.47 -5.64
N THR A 264 -1.06 -13.47 -4.90
CA THR A 264 -1.47 -13.77 -3.52
C THR A 264 -0.76 -12.81 -2.57
N CYS A 265 -1.50 -12.20 -1.64
CA CYS A 265 -1.03 -11.23 -0.68
C CYS A 265 -1.01 -11.81 0.74
N TYR A 266 -0.01 -11.43 1.54
CA TYR A 266 0.16 -11.87 2.93
C TYR A 266 0.30 -10.68 3.87
N ARG A 267 -0.57 -10.58 4.90
CA ARG A 267 -0.56 -9.48 5.88
C ARG A 267 -0.65 -9.98 7.31
N LYS A 268 0.25 -9.52 8.18
CA LYS A 268 0.24 -9.84 9.62
C LYS A 268 -0.99 -9.33 10.37
N GLU A 269 -1.60 -8.22 9.92
CA GLU A 269 -2.78 -7.59 10.55
C GLU A 269 -2.60 -7.29 12.06
N ALA A 270 -1.39 -6.92 12.48
CA ALA A 270 -1.01 -6.77 13.89
C ALA A 270 -1.79 -5.66 14.64
N GLY A 271 -2.29 -4.65 13.93
CA GLY A 271 -3.01 -3.50 14.50
C GLY A 271 -4.55 -3.64 14.59
N ALA A 272 -5.14 -4.70 14.04
CA ALA A 272 -6.60 -4.83 13.87
C ALA A 272 -7.25 -5.85 14.83
N HIS A 273 -6.75 -5.96 16.06
CA HIS A 273 -7.21 -6.98 17.01
C HIS A 273 -8.72 -6.87 17.30
N GLY A 274 -9.48 -7.91 16.93
CA GLY A 274 -10.93 -8.01 17.17
C GLY A 274 -11.86 -7.32 16.16
N LYS A 275 -11.37 -6.48 15.24
CA LYS A 275 -12.19 -5.89 14.16
C LYS A 275 -12.33 -6.88 12.99
N ASP A 276 -13.55 -7.01 12.45
CA ASP A 276 -13.90 -7.90 11.33
C ASP A 276 -13.30 -9.31 11.48
N ALA A 277 -13.42 -9.89 12.68
CA ALA A 277 -12.75 -11.14 13.03
C ALA A 277 -13.40 -12.41 12.44
N TRP A 278 -14.62 -12.28 11.88
CA TRP A 278 -15.42 -13.41 11.41
C TRP A 278 -15.47 -13.44 9.88
N GLY A 279 -15.32 -14.63 9.29
CA GLY A 279 -15.31 -14.83 7.85
C GLY A 279 -13.96 -14.54 7.21
N ILE A 280 -13.99 -14.06 5.97
CA ILE A 280 -12.79 -13.89 5.12
C ILE A 280 -12.55 -12.41 4.73
N PHE A 281 -13.22 -11.46 5.37
CA PHE A 281 -13.10 -10.03 5.02
C PHE A 281 -11.72 -9.46 5.42
N ARG A 282 -11.19 -9.87 6.58
CA ARG A 282 -9.86 -9.48 7.05
C ARG A 282 -9.11 -10.73 7.50
N VAL A 283 -8.13 -11.15 6.71
CA VAL A 283 -7.40 -12.42 6.86
C VAL A 283 -5.92 -12.23 6.55
N HIS A 284 -5.10 -13.21 6.94
CA HIS A 284 -3.64 -13.13 6.76
C HIS A 284 -3.17 -13.44 5.33
N GLN A 285 -3.95 -14.19 4.58
CA GLN A 285 -3.70 -14.57 3.20
C GLN A 285 -4.96 -14.28 2.40
N PHE A 286 -4.83 -13.70 1.21
CA PHE A 286 -5.93 -13.46 0.27
C PHE A 286 -5.37 -13.26 -1.14
N GLU A 287 -6.20 -13.44 -2.18
CA GLU A 287 -5.80 -13.10 -3.55
C GLU A 287 -6.21 -11.69 -3.95
N LYS A 288 -5.39 -11.06 -4.80
CA LYS A 288 -5.65 -9.72 -5.31
C LYS A 288 -5.24 -9.56 -6.76
N ILE A 289 -6.14 -8.98 -7.54
CA ILE A 289 -5.90 -8.49 -8.89
C ILE A 289 -5.62 -6.99 -8.77
N GLU A 290 -4.46 -6.56 -9.25
CA GLU A 290 -3.97 -5.20 -9.10
C GLU A 290 -3.87 -4.54 -10.47
N GLN A 291 -3.99 -3.23 -10.49
CA GLN A 291 -3.59 -2.36 -11.57
C GLN A 291 -2.29 -1.67 -11.13
N PHE A 292 -1.24 -1.74 -11.92
CA PHE A 292 0.01 -1.03 -11.67
C PHE A 292 0.46 -0.34 -12.95
N LEU A 293 0.64 0.98 -12.93
CA LEU A 293 1.03 1.73 -14.11
C LEU A 293 2.30 2.52 -13.85
N ILE A 294 3.23 2.43 -14.79
CA ILE A 294 4.35 3.36 -14.93
C ILE A 294 4.01 4.31 -16.08
N THR A 295 4.04 5.61 -15.80
CA THR A 295 3.60 6.65 -16.74
C THR A 295 4.62 7.77 -16.84
N LYS A 296 4.48 8.61 -17.87
CA LYS A 296 5.17 9.91 -17.89
C LYS A 296 4.56 10.81 -16.80
N PRO A 297 5.36 11.71 -16.19
CA PRO A 297 4.86 12.63 -15.17
C PRO A 297 3.60 13.41 -15.57
N GLU A 298 3.55 13.90 -16.81
CA GLU A 298 2.43 14.69 -17.35
C GLU A 298 1.15 13.87 -17.62
N GLU A 299 1.26 12.54 -17.69
CA GLU A 299 0.13 11.64 -17.96
C GLU A 299 -0.44 11.01 -16.68
N SER A 300 0.26 11.10 -15.54
CA SER A 300 -0.07 10.31 -14.35
C SER A 300 -1.45 10.62 -13.78
N TRP A 301 -1.88 11.88 -13.79
CA TRP A 301 -3.18 12.25 -13.20
C TRP A 301 -4.36 11.80 -14.07
N LYS A 302 -4.20 11.81 -15.39
CA LYS A 302 -5.17 11.20 -16.31
C LYS A 302 -5.24 9.69 -16.09
N ALA A 303 -4.09 9.03 -15.94
CA ALA A 303 -4.04 7.60 -15.65
C ALA A 303 -4.66 7.26 -14.28
N PHE A 304 -4.49 8.11 -13.27
CA PHE A 304 -5.12 7.95 -11.96
C PHE A 304 -6.65 7.90 -12.06
N ASP A 305 -7.24 8.85 -12.78
CA ASP A 305 -8.69 8.88 -13.03
C ASP A 305 -9.14 7.65 -13.84
N GLU A 306 -8.40 7.26 -14.88
CA GLU A 306 -8.70 6.05 -15.68
C GLU A 306 -8.62 4.75 -14.87
N MET A 307 -7.70 4.65 -13.90
CA MET A 307 -7.54 3.47 -13.04
C MET A 307 -8.71 3.31 -12.06
N ILE A 308 -9.15 4.39 -11.41
CA ILE A 308 -10.31 4.32 -10.51
C ILE A 308 -11.60 4.06 -11.30
N ASP A 309 -11.76 4.68 -12.48
CA ASP A 309 -12.89 4.42 -13.37
C ASP A 309 -12.92 2.95 -13.82
N THR A 310 -11.75 2.35 -14.08
CA THR A 310 -11.63 0.93 -14.41
C THR A 310 -12.09 0.03 -13.26
N SER A 311 -11.73 0.35 -12.01
CA SER A 311 -12.24 -0.38 -10.83
C SER A 311 -13.75 -0.18 -10.66
N GLU A 312 -14.26 1.03 -10.86
CA GLU A 312 -15.69 1.32 -10.82
C GLU A 312 -16.50 0.53 -11.86
N GLU A 313 -16.01 0.43 -13.09
CA GLU A 313 -16.63 -0.37 -14.15
C GLU A 313 -16.71 -1.85 -13.78
N PHE A 314 -15.68 -2.38 -13.11
CA PHE A 314 -15.66 -3.76 -12.62
C PHE A 314 -16.72 -4.00 -11.54
N TYR A 315 -16.90 -3.10 -10.57
CA TYR A 315 -17.98 -3.26 -9.58
C TYR A 315 -19.37 -2.95 -10.14
N LYS A 316 -19.46 -2.08 -11.16
CA LYS A 316 -20.69 -1.85 -11.93
C LYS A 316 -21.15 -3.11 -12.67
N SER A 317 -20.24 -3.84 -13.31
CA SER A 317 -20.58 -5.10 -14.00
C SER A 317 -20.99 -6.22 -13.04
N LEU A 318 -20.47 -6.21 -11.82
CA LEU A 318 -20.91 -7.06 -10.70
C LEU A 318 -22.18 -6.57 -10.02
N LYS A 319 -22.76 -5.44 -10.45
CA LYS A 319 -23.97 -4.81 -9.88
C LYS A 319 -23.87 -4.59 -8.37
N ILE A 320 -22.70 -4.17 -7.87
CA ILE A 320 -22.45 -3.89 -6.46
C ILE A 320 -22.57 -2.37 -6.20
N PRO A 321 -23.47 -1.92 -5.31
CA PRO A 321 -23.51 -0.50 -4.93
C PRO A 321 -22.23 -0.07 -4.22
N TYR A 322 -21.75 1.14 -4.48
CA TYR A 322 -20.55 1.68 -3.85
C TYR A 322 -20.57 3.21 -3.75
N GLN A 323 -19.60 3.73 -3.01
CA GLN A 323 -19.15 5.11 -3.06
C GLN A 323 -17.66 5.16 -3.32
N VAL A 324 -17.18 6.24 -3.91
CA VAL A 324 -15.74 6.54 -3.99
C VAL A 324 -15.47 7.72 -3.09
N ILE A 325 -14.49 7.58 -2.21
CA ILE A 325 -14.09 8.58 -1.24
C ILE A 325 -12.66 9.07 -1.51
N ALA A 326 -12.42 10.34 -1.24
CA ALA A 326 -11.09 10.93 -1.20
C ALA A 326 -10.57 10.89 0.23
N ILE A 327 -9.40 10.26 0.38
CA ILE A 327 -8.79 10.02 1.68
C ILE A 327 -8.10 11.27 2.18
N VAL A 328 -8.30 11.58 3.46
CA VAL A 328 -7.70 12.73 4.13
C VAL A 328 -6.18 12.61 4.20
N SER A 329 -5.50 13.75 4.19
CA SER A 329 -4.04 13.82 4.10
C SER A 329 -3.29 13.11 5.23
N GLY A 330 -3.84 13.07 6.45
CA GLY A 330 -3.24 12.38 7.59
C GLY A 330 -3.28 10.85 7.49
N ALA A 331 -4.17 10.29 6.66
CA ALA A 331 -4.30 8.85 6.43
C ALA A 331 -3.56 8.36 5.17
N LEU A 332 -2.89 9.26 4.44
CA LEU A 332 -2.06 8.88 3.29
C LEU A 332 -0.76 8.24 3.77
N ASN A 333 -0.42 7.08 3.20
CA ASN A 333 0.91 6.50 3.36
C ASN A 333 1.99 7.41 2.71
N ASN A 334 3.26 7.25 3.09
CA ASN A 334 4.35 8.11 2.60
C ASN A 334 4.49 8.16 1.07
N ALA A 335 4.11 7.12 0.33
CA ALA A 335 4.26 7.11 -1.12
C ALA A 335 3.14 7.89 -1.86
N ALA A 336 1.89 7.79 -1.40
CA ALA A 336 0.75 8.34 -2.13
C ALA A 336 0.72 9.87 -2.04
N SER A 337 0.66 10.54 -3.19
CA SER A 337 0.37 11.97 -3.29
C SER A 337 -1.14 12.25 -3.14
N LYS A 338 -1.95 11.33 -3.65
CA LYS A 338 -3.42 11.31 -3.54
C LYS A 338 -3.89 9.86 -3.53
N LYS A 339 -4.94 9.56 -2.76
CA LYS A 339 -5.60 8.25 -2.71
C LYS A 339 -7.12 8.40 -2.81
N LEU A 340 -7.73 7.56 -3.63
CA LEU A 340 -9.18 7.35 -3.69
C LEU A 340 -9.47 5.91 -3.28
N ASP A 341 -10.44 5.72 -2.40
CA ASP A 341 -10.93 4.38 -2.04
C ASP A 341 -12.34 4.18 -2.61
N LEU A 342 -12.62 3.00 -3.17
CA LEU A 342 -13.98 2.56 -3.49
C LEU A 342 -14.46 1.66 -2.37
N GLU A 343 -15.52 2.10 -1.72
CA GLU A 343 -16.17 1.39 -0.63
C GLU A 343 -17.51 0.84 -1.11
N ALA A 344 -17.68 -0.48 -1.03
CA ALA A 344 -18.90 -1.15 -1.46
C ALA A 344 -19.91 -1.28 -0.32
N TRP A 345 -21.19 -1.28 -0.64
CA TRP A 345 -22.27 -1.41 0.34
C TRP A 345 -22.41 -2.85 0.84
N PHE A 346 -22.38 -3.04 2.17
CA PHE A 346 -22.63 -4.33 2.83
C PHE A 346 -24.02 -4.30 3.50
N PRO A 347 -25.06 -4.91 2.90
CA PRO A 347 -26.43 -4.74 3.36
C PRO A 347 -26.73 -5.36 4.73
N PHE A 348 -26.04 -6.41 5.17
CA PHE A 348 -26.24 -6.91 6.55
C PHE A 348 -25.62 -5.94 7.56
N GLN A 349 -24.41 -5.47 7.27
CA GLN A 349 -23.66 -4.59 8.15
C GLN A 349 -24.34 -3.21 8.23
N GLY A 350 -24.84 -2.73 7.09
CA GLY A 350 -25.48 -1.43 6.93
C GLY A 350 -24.46 -0.29 6.81
N GLU A 351 -23.30 -0.57 6.22
CA GLU A 351 -22.20 0.37 6.04
C GLU A 351 -21.47 0.12 4.71
N TYR A 352 -20.75 1.14 4.24
CA TYR A 352 -19.79 1.01 3.14
C TYR A 352 -18.46 0.47 3.68
N LYS A 353 -17.83 -0.45 2.94
CA LYS A 353 -16.51 -0.99 3.28
C LYS A 353 -15.55 -0.99 2.11
N GLU A 354 -14.31 -0.61 2.41
CA GLU A 354 -13.18 -0.55 1.46
C GLU A 354 -12.94 -1.89 0.74
N LEU A 355 -13.06 -1.87 -0.59
CA LEU A 355 -12.69 -2.97 -1.47
C LEU A 355 -11.52 -2.62 -2.40
N VAL A 356 -11.35 -1.33 -2.70
CA VAL A 356 -10.30 -0.82 -3.57
C VAL A 356 -9.66 0.40 -2.97
N SER A 357 -8.34 0.48 -3.09
CA SER A 357 -7.57 1.72 -2.99
C SER A 357 -6.90 1.99 -4.32
N CYS A 358 -6.90 3.24 -4.77
CA CYS A 358 -6.21 3.75 -5.95
C CYS A 358 -5.32 4.92 -5.54
N SER A 359 -4.01 4.82 -5.80
CA SER A 359 -3.01 5.81 -5.40
C SER A 359 -2.18 6.28 -6.58
N ASN A 360 -1.94 7.59 -6.67
CA ASN A 360 -0.85 8.14 -7.48
C ASN A 360 0.35 8.41 -6.56
N CYS A 361 1.45 7.70 -6.80
CA CYS A 361 2.67 7.83 -5.99
C CYS A 361 3.71 8.78 -6.61
N THR A 362 3.35 9.43 -7.73
CA THR A 362 4.27 10.25 -8.55
C THR A 362 5.62 9.55 -8.73
N ASP A 363 6.73 10.27 -8.63
CA ASP A 363 8.07 9.73 -8.72
C ASP A 363 8.64 9.22 -7.39
N TYR A 364 7.84 9.14 -6.31
CA TYR A 364 8.35 8.81 -4.98
C TYR A 364 9.01 7.43 -4.96
N GLN A 365 8.35 6.42 -5.53
CA GLN A 365 8.83 5.04 -5.55
C GLN A 365 9.87 4.84 -6.65
N THR A 366 9.62 5.40 -7.84
CA THR A 366 10.50 5.28 -9.00
C THR A 366 11.86 5.94 -8.77
N ARG A 367 11.94 6.99 -7.94
CA ARG A 367 13.22 7.58 -7.54
C ARG A 367 14.06 6.65 -6.67
N GLU A 368 13.43 5.95 -5.73
CA GLU A 368 14.10 4.97 -4.86
C GLU A 368 14.58 3.75 -5.65
N LEU A 369 13.81 3.36 -6.66
CA LEU A 369 14.09 2.26 -7.60
C LEU A 369 14.89 2.70 -8.85
N ASP A 370 15.28 3.97 -8.90
CA ASP A 370 16.00 4.60 -10.01
C ASP A 370 15.40 4.35 -11.42
N ILE A 371 14.06 4.32 -11.54
CA ILE A 371 13.29 4.07 -12.77
C ILE A 371 13.08 5.36 -13.56
N ARG A 372 13.80 5.52 -14.67
CA ARG A 372 13.93 6.80 -15.38
C ARG A 372 13.12 6.86 -16.68
N PHE A 373 12.81 8.08 -17.09
CA PHE A 373 12.12 8.37 -18.34
C PHE A 373 12.94 9.26 -19.30
N GLY A 374 12.87 8.98 -20.61
CA GLY A 374 13.38 9.84 -21.69
C GLY A 374 14.74 9.42 -22.27
N SER A 375 15.58 10.38 -22.65
CA SER A 375 16.99 10.14 -23.01
C SER A 375 17.90 11.05 -22.18
N LYS A 376 19.01 10.50 -21.66
CA LYS A 376 19.98 11.27 -20.87
C LYS A 376 20.60 12.38 -21.73
N LYS A 377 20.18 13.63 -21.55
CA LYS A 377 20.89 14.76 -22.15
C LYS A 377 22.08 15.12 -21.25
N LEU A 378 23.22 15.40 -21.85
CA LEU A 378 24.44 15.85 -21.13
C LEU A 378 24.22 17.12 -20.31
N THR A 379 23.15 17.87 -20.61
CA THR A 379 22.76 19.13 -19.96
C THR A 379 21.78 18.96 -18.80
N ASP A 380 21.23 17.75 -18.59
CA ASP A 380 20.21 17.56 -17.55
C ASP A 380 20.84 17.60 -16.15
N VAL A 381 20.43 18.60 -15.37
CA VAL A 381 20.89 18.80 -13.98
C VAL A 381 20.13 17.87 -13.01
N LYS A 382 18.91 17.44 -13.37
CA LYS A 382 18.09 16.48 -12.63
C LYS A 382 17.75 15.28 -13.51
N LYS A 383 17.72 14.09 -12.91
CA LYS A 383 17.17 12.89 -13.55
C LYS A 383 15.65 13.03 -13.61
N ASN A 384 15.06 12.66 -14.74
CA ASN A 384 13.61 12.55 -14.88
C ASN A 384 13.19 11.11 -14.56
N TYR A 385 12.27 10.98 -13.62
CA TYR A 385 11.74 9.71 -13.15
C TYR A 385 10.33 9.50 -13.69
N CYS A 386 9.95 8.25 -13.92
CA CYS A 386 8.57 7.93 -14.25
C CYS A 386 7.66 8.19 -13.05
N HIS A 387 6.35 8.29 -13.26
CA HIS A 387 5.38 8.22 -12.18
C HIS A 387 4.84 6.79 -12.03
N ALA A 388 4.71 6.30 -10.79
CA ALA A 388 4.09 5.02 -10.48
C ALA A 388 2.71 5.21 -9.85
N LEU A 389 1.76 4.39 -10.29
CA LEU A 389 0.39 4.34 -9.78
C LEU A 389 0.00 2.91 -9.50
N ASN A 390 -0.82 2.71 -8.46
CA ASN A 390 -1.40 1.42 -8.13
C ASN A 390 -2.89 1.56 -7.85
N ALA A 391 -3.67 0.56 -8.21
CA ALA A 391 -5.07 0.45 -7.80
C ALA A 391 -5.48 -1.01 -7.66
N THR A 392 -6.17 -1.36 -6.59
CA THR A 392 -6.82 -2.67 -6.51
C THR A 392 -7.93 -2.74 -7.59
N LEU A 393 -7.98 -3.82 -8.36
CA LEU A 393 -9.19 -4.16 -9.12
C LEU A 393 -10.14 -4.97 -8.24
N CYS A 394 -9.62 -6.03 -7.61
CA CYS A 394 -10.42 -6.96 -6.82
C CYS A 394 -9.52 -7.66 -5.78
N ALA A 395 -9.73 -7.37 -4.49
CA ALA A 395 -9.29 -8.26 -3.42
C ALA A 395 -10.36 -9.34 -3.22
N THR A 396 -10.09 -10.56 -3.69
CA THR A 396 -11.13 -11.53 -4.04
C THR A 396 -11.96 -11.98 -2.86
N GLU A 397 -11.35 -12.22 -1.70
CA GLU A 397 -12.07 -12.62 -0.48
C GLU A 397 -12.98 -11.51 0.06
N ARG A 398 -12.53 -10.24 0.02
CA ARG A 398 -13.36 -9.09 0.42
C ARG A 398 -14.50 -8.85 -0.56
N ALA A 399 -14.20 -8.90 -1.87
CA ALA A 399 -15.20 -8.78 -2.91
C ALA A 399 -16.24 -9.90 -2.82
N LEU A 400 -15.80 -11.13 -2.54
CA LEU A 400 -16.69 -12.27 -2.29
C LEU A 400 -17.61 -12.01 -1.09
N CYS A 401 -17.10 -11.45 0.01
CA CYS A 401 -17.95 -11.06 1.14
C CYS A 401 -19.06 -10.08 0.72
N CYS A 402 -18.74 -9.09 -0.12
CA CYS A 402 -19.72 -8.14 -0.62
C CYS A 402 -20.77 -8.81 -1.53
N ILE A 403 -20.34 -9.72 -2.42
CA ILE A 403 -21.24 -10.50 -3.28
C ILE A 403 -22.19 -11.35 -2.44
N LEU A 404 -21.65 -12.07 -1.44
CA LEU A 404 -22.45 -12.94 -0.57
C LEU A 404 -23.57 -12.17 0.14
N GLU A 405 -23.30 -10.94 0.60
CA GLU A 405 -24.34 -10.15 1.25
C GLU A 405 -25.35 -9.56 0.25
N ASN A 406 -24.91 -9.10 -0.92
CA ASN A 406 -25.77 -8.43 -1.89
C ASN A 406 -26.64 -9.39 -2.72
N TYR A 407 -26.17 -10.61 -2.95
CA TYR A 407 -26.81 -11.60 -3.84
C TYR A 407 -27.57 -12.72 -3.11
N GLN A 408 -27.63 -12.70 -1.78
CA GLN A 408 -28.36 -13.70 -1.02
C GLN A 408 -29.88 -13.61 -1.19
N GLN A 409 -30.52 -14.78 -1.17
CA GLN A 409 -31.96 -15.00 -1.07
C GLN A 409 -32.24 -15.90 0.14
N GLU A 410 -33.51 -16.23 0.38
CA GLU A 410 -33.92 -17.04 1.55
C GLU A 410 -33.27 -18.43 1.57
N ASP A 411 -33.12 -19.04 0.39
CA ASP A 411 -32.71 -20.42 0.18
C ASP A 411 -31.31 -20.58 -0.44
N GLY A 412 -30.58 -19.49 -0.69
CA GLY A 412 -29.25 -19.56 -1.30
C GLY A 412 -28.70 -18.22 -1.76
N ILE A 413 -27.85 -18.24 -2.79
CA ILE A 413 -27.36 -17.03 -3.45
C ILE A 413 -27.55 -17.09 -4.96
N VAL A 414 -27.88 -15.96 -5.56
CA VAL A 414 -27.81 -15.80 -7.02
C VAL A 414 -26.35 -15.61 -7.42
N VAL A 415 -25.87 -16.35 -8.41
CA VAL A 415 -24.52 -16.14 -8.93
C VAL A 415 -24.52 -14.91 -9.85
N PRO A 416 -23.65 -13.91 -9.61
CA PRO A 416 -23.50 -12.77 -10.50
C PRO A 416 -23.25 -13.23 -11.94
N GLU A 417 -24.00 -12.66 -12.88
CA GLU A 417 -24.00 -13.08 -14.29
C GLU A 417 -22.58 -13.11 -14.88
N ALA A 418 -21.77 -12.10 -14.60
CA ALA A 418 -20.39 -11.99 -15.06
C ALA A 418 -19.47 -13.14 -14.59
N LEU A 419 -19.80 -13.78 -13.46
CA LEU A 419 -18.98 -14.84 -12.87
C LEU A 419 -19.39 -16.24 -13.34
N ARG A 420 -20.62 -16.42 -13.85
CA ARG A 420 -21.19 -17.75 -14.13
C ARG A 420 -20.30 -18.59 -15.04
N LYS A 421 -19.78 -18.00 -16.12
CA LYS A 421 -18.93 -18.70 -17.10
C LYS A 421 -17.62 -19.27 -16.54
N TYR A 422 -17.22 -18.83 -15.35
CA TYR A 422 -15.99 -19.24 -14.67
C TYR A 422 -16.23 -20.32 -13.60
N ILE A 423 -17.48 -20.69 -13.36
CA ILE A 423 -17.86 -21.65 -12.33
C ILE A 423 -18.33 -22.94 -13.05
N PRO A 424 -17.85 -24.13 -12.65
CA PRO A 424 -18.28 -25.38 -13.26
C PRO A 424 -19.80 -25.53 -13.29
N GLY A 425 -20.35 -25.82 -14.47
CA GLY A 425 -21.80 -25.95 -14.68
C GLY A 425 -22.54 -24.64 -14.93
N ASN A 426 -21.85 -23.49 -14.90
CA ASN A 426 -22.42 -22.15 -15.08
C ASN A 426 -23.67 -21.90 -14.22
N PRO A 427 -23.66 -22.23 -12.92
CA PRO A 427 -24.85 -22.15 -12.09
C PRO A 427 -25.36 -20.71 -12.01
N GLU A 428 -26.67 -20.54 -12.13
CA GLU A 428 -27.32 -19.24 -11.92
C GLU A 428 -27.64 -19.00 -10.44
N PHE A 429 -27.74 -20.08 -9.67
CA PHE A 429 -28.13 -20.07 -8.26
C PHE A 429 -27.38 -21.17 -7.50
N LEU A 430 -27.00 -20.88 -6.26
CA LEU A 430 -26.35 -21.84 -5.35
C LEU A 430 -27.21 -21.98 -4.08
N PRO A 431 -27.85 -23.14 -3.87
CA PRO A 431 -28.70 -23.35 -2.70
C PRO A 431 -27.87 -23.48 -1.42
N TYR A 432 -28.45 -23.10 -0.29
CA TYR A 432 -27.92 -23.42 1.02
C TYR A 432 -27.98 -24.93 1.27
N VAL A 433 -26.89 -25.47 1.80
CA VAL A 433 -26.70 -26.90 2.07
C VAL A 433 -26.44 -27.19 3.55
N ARG A 434 -26.27 -26.14 4.36
CA ARG A 434 -26.09 -26.22 5.81
C ARG A 434 -27.06 -25.32 6.56
N GLU A 435 -27.49 -25.82 7.71
CA GLU A 435 -28.17 -25.02 8.73
C GLU A 435 -27.15 -24.25 9.57
N LEU A 436 -27.57 -23.09 10.06
CA LEU A 436 -26.73 -22.26 10.91
C LEU A 436 -26.57 -22.88 12.31
N PRO A 437 -25.39 -22.75 12.96
CA PRO A 437 -25.21 -23.14 14.35
C PRO A 437 -26.14 -22.37 15.31
N LYS A 438 -26.26 -22.81 16.57
CA LYS A 438 -26.93 -22.02 17.61
C LYS A 438 -26.11 -20.75 17.92
N ASP A 439 -26.78 -19.64 18.22
CA ASP A 439 -26.18 -18.35 18.62
C ASP A 439 -25.42 -17.60 17.52
N THR A 440 -25.97 -17.54 16.32
CA THR A 440 -25.30 -16.86 15.19
C THR A 440 -25.34 -15.33 15.26
N THR A 441 -24.52 -14.68 14.42
CA THR A 441 -24.39 -13.23 14.35
C THR A 441 -25.71 -12.56 14.01
N SER A 442 -26.40 -13.02 12.98
CA SER A 442 -27.72 -12.50 12.58
C SER A 442 -28.77 -12.69 13.70
N GLN A 443 -28.80 -13.86 14.36
CA GLN A 443 -29.70 -14.13 15.49
C GLN A 443 -29.43 -13.18 16.68
N LYS A 444 -28.17 -12.93 17.02
CA LYS A 444 -27.78 -11.99 18.08
C LYS A 444 -28.17 -10.55 17.75
N VAL A 445 -28.02 -10.13 16.50
CA VAL A 445 -28.45 -8.79 16.04
C VAL A 445 -29.97 -8.66 16.14
N LYS A 446 -30.74 -9.65 15.67
CA LYS A 446 -32.21 -9.70 15.82
C LYS A 446 -32.66 -9.61 17.27
N ALA A 447 -32.03 -10.37 18.16
CA ALA A 447 -32.35 -10.35 19.59
C ALA A 447 -32.07 -8.99 20.26
N LYS A 448 -31.06 -8.26 19.80
CA LYS A 448 -30.77 -6.89 20.26
C LYS A 448 -31.75 -5.86 19.69
N GLY A 449 -32.10 -5.97 18.40
CA GLY A 449 -33.11 -5.12 17.75
C GLY A 449 -34.49 -5.24 18.43
N GLY A 450 -34.94 -6.48 18.68
CA GLY A 450 -36.23 -6.73 19.34
C GLY A 450 -36.30 -6.21 20.78
N LYS A 451 -35.19 -6.16 21.52
CA LYS A 451 -35.14 -5.52 22.85
C LYS A 451 -35.18 -3.99 22.78
N GLY A 452 -34.55 -3.40 21.75
CA GLY A 452 -34.58 -1.94 21.52
C GLY A 452 -35.96 -1.44 21.09
N ASP A 453 -36.66 -2.21 20.26
CA ASP A 453 -38.01 -1.88 19.81
C ASP A 453 -39.07 -2.13 20.91
N ALA A 454 -38.90 -3.17 21.73
CA ALA A 454 -39.72 -3.37 22.94
C ALA A 454 -39.55 -2.21 23.95
N ALA A 455 -38.32 -1.74 24.17
CA ALA A 455 -38.06 -0.60 25.04
C ALA A 455 -38.66 0.71 24.50
N LYS A 456 -38.61 0.94 23.17
CA LYS A 456 -39.28 2.08 22.53
C LYS A 456 -40.81 2.00 22.58
N ALA A 457 -41.38 0.80 22.43
CA ALA A 457 -42.82 0.57 22.54
C ALA A 457 -43.32 0.75 23.99
N ASP A 458 -42.53 0.33 24.98
CA ASP A 458 -42.85 0.55 26.40
C ASP A 458 -42.70 2.03 26.81
N LEU A 459 -41.73 2.76 26.25
CA LEU A 459 -41.63 4.21 26.40
C LEU A 459 -42.81 4.95 25.76
N ALA A 460 -43.28 4.53 24.57
CA ALA A 460 -44.46 5.11 23.93
C ALA A 460 -45.75 4.86 24.74
N LYS A 461 -45.91 3.67 25.32
CA LYS A 461 -47.03 3.35 26.23
C LYS A 461 -46.95 4.07 27.58
N GLY A 462 -45.75 4.31 28.09
CA GLY A 462 -45.52 5.08 29.32
C GLY A 462 -45.90 6.56 29.17
N VAL A 463 -45.71 7.13 27.98
CA VAL A 463 -46.07 8.53 27.67
C VAL A 463 -47.58 8.71 27.46
N GLU A 464 -48.30 7.70 26.95
CA GLU A 464 -49.77 7.74 26.89
C GLU A 464 -50.44 7.67 28.28
N ASN A 465 -49.81 6.99 29.25
CA ASN A 465 -50.34 6.86 30.61
C ASN A 465 -49.98 8.04 31.55
N MET A 466 -49.26 9.06 31.08
CA MET A 466 -48.92 10.27 31.83
C MET A 466 -49.73 11.52 31.39
N LYS A 467 -50.92 11.33 30.84
CA LYS A 467 -51.91 12.41 30.70
C LYS A 467 -53.06 12.24 31.70
N VAL A 468 -52.84 12.69 32.95
CA VAL A 468 -53.77 13.50 33.78
C VAL A 468 -52.94 14.24 34.81
#